data_AF-A0A1F3VCB7-F1
#
_entry.id   AF-A0A1F3VCB7-F1
#
_cell.length_a   1.000
_cell.length_b   1.000
_cell.length_c   1.000
_cell.angle_alpha   90.00
_cell.angle_beta   90.00
_cell.angle_gamma   90.00
#
_symmetry.space_group_name_H-M   'P 1'
#
loop_
_entity.id
_entity.type
_entity.pdbx_description
1 polymer ?
#
loop_
_entity_poly.entity_id
_entity_poly.type
_entity_poly.pdbx_seq_one_letter_code
_entity_poly.pdbx_strand_id
1 'polypeptide(L)'
;MDNLDNNFPTSHHDPQKLILGQVKSNDLVATTDNEIYRHYQQVTSRLVKPLTLVEKFVLVSLIQMNLRPDLASPTSSLHMVTNLSRQKEYHAYLGENDLSWPYLAGLEELLIKHRSTYRLLQFASWLDLYFKEAKSVGNELAYFLKEQKDNLEKHAILKNTFLKAKQPLSIGETLPHIPYVKLIKIFHSKHRKVKHQNTLLPYHLPFQNPAYQGVNIQCNYNFGLYDQAKYYIHKQAVPNLSVGIMDKSGNYLMGTSTQNLTNLRPVEETFLMAGTPHQDNLSVCFIKNETNQSQFSIISTDSRDPGQLIYHLIQYEIFNSKNLLETSEYLNFPRHLFLIDPLRMVYESEKGSNQQLNRFLSMNFPIYHADSIGNLWLFASFEKLGQHGIVTDSRKQYFLNSPVSTTK
;
A
#
# COMPACT_ATOMS: atom_id res chain seq x y z
N MET A 1 33.19 3.97 -1.69
CA MET A 1 32.05 4.16 -2.61
C MET A 1 32.02 5.63 -2.92
N ASP A 2 32.56 6.00 -4.08
CA ASP A 2 32.63 7.40 -4.51
C ASP A 2 31.23 7.97 -4.66
N ASN A 3 31.06 9.20 -4.16
CA ASN A 3 29.85 10.02 -4.24
C ASN A 3 29.08 9.71 -5.52
N LEU A 4 27.83 9.29 -5.38
CA LEU A 4 26.87 9.36 -6.46
C LEU A 4 26.76 10.85 -6.82
N ASP A 5 27.40 11.26 -7.91
CA ASP A 5 27.11 12.54 -8.54
C ASP A 5 25.61 12.56 -8.81
N ASN A 6 24.87 13.30 -7.98
CA ASN A 6 23.43 13.52 -8.05
C ASN A 6 23.08 14.44 -9.24
N ASN A 7 23.62 14.13 -10.42
CA ASN A 7 23.22 14.75 -11.67
C ASN A 7 21.89 14.10 -12.08
N PHE A 8 20.80 14.70 -11.60
CA PHE A 8 19.45 14.41 -12.10
C PHE A 8 19.46 14.53 -13.64
N PRO A 9 18.94 13.54 -14.37
CA PRO A 9 18.91 13.59 -15.83
C PRO A 9 18.12 14.82 -16.30
N THR A 10 18.81 15.76 -16.94
CA THR A 10 18.23 16.94 -17.58
C THR A 10 17.91 16.64 -19.04
N SER A 11 16.92 15.80 -19.32
CA SER A 11 16.09 15.90 -20.55
C SER A 11 15.15 14.71 -20.76
N HIS A 12 13.96 15.05 -21.27
CA HIS A 12 12.98 14.20 -21.95
C HIS A 12 12.34 13.06 -21.15
N HIS A 13 11.44 13.40 -20.22
CA HIS A 13 10.26 12.58 -19.97
C HIS A 13 8.99 13.41 -20.07
N ASP A 14 8.11 12.94 -20.96
CA ASP A 14 6.71 13.31 -21.13
C ASP A 14 6.01 13.47 -19.74
N PRO A 15 5.28 14.58 -19.45
CA PRO A 15 4.65 14.81 -18.16
C PRO A 15 3.40 13.92 -18.00
N GLN A 16 3.58 12.61 -17.94
CA GLN A 16 2.49 11.68 -17.67
C GLN A 16 2.19 11.67 -16.17
N LYS A 17 1.14 12.42 -15.81
CA LYS A 17 0.32 12.32 -14.58
C LYS A 17 1.10 11.97 -13.30
N LEU A 18 1.97 12.89 -12.89
CA LEU A 18 2.36 13.01 -11.49
C LEU A 18 1.10 13.21 -10.65
N ILE A 19 0.70 12.22 -9.87
CA ILE A 19 -0.45 12.37 -8.97
C ILE A 19 0.08 12.90 -7.64
N LEU A 20 0.31 14.21 -7.62
CA LEU A 20 0.55 14.97 -6.40
C LEU A 20 -0.80 15.30 -5.78
N GLY A 21 -1.14 14.64 -4.68
CA GLY A 21 -2.32 14.97 -3.90
C GLY A 21 -2.00 16.04 -2.87
N GLN A 22 -2.44 17.28 -3.12
CA GLN A 22 -2.52 18.31 -2.07
C GLN A 22 -3.97 18.40 -1.56
N VAL A 23 -4.13 18.65 -0.26
CA VAL A 23 -5.47 18.80 0.33
C VAL A 23 -6.08 20.13 -0.10
N LYS A 24 -6.91 20.09 -1.16
CA LYS A 24 -7.81 21.20 -1.54
C LYS A 24 -9.28 20.93 -1.16
N SER A 25 -9.61 19.69 -0.79
CA SER A 25 -10.91 19.20 -0.32
C SER A 25 -10.91 18.94 1.20
N ASN A 26 -12.03 18.51 1.77
CA ASN A 26 -12.10 18.13 3.19
C ASN A 26 -11.14 16.96 3.54
N ASP A 27 -10.93 16.01 2.61
CA ASP A 27 -9.95 14.92 2.71
C ASP A 27 -9.39 14.56 1.33
N LEU A 28 -8.14 14.10 1.33
CA LEU A 28 -7.48 13.44 0.20
C LEU A 28 -7.49 11.91 0.45
N VAL A 29 -8.01 11.15 -0.50
CA VAL A 29 -8.08 9.70 -0.54
C VAL A 29 -7.28 9.22 -1.76
N ALA A 30 -6.31 8.36 -1.52
CA ALA A 30 -5.54 7.64 -2.51
C ALA A 30 -5.91 6.17 -2.50
N THR A 31 -6.12 5.59 -3.69
CA THR A 31 -6.38 4.17 -3.82
C THR A 31 -5.90 3.65 -5.18
N THR A 32 -5.72 2.35 -5.30
CA THR A 32 -5.37 1.66 -6.55
C THR A 32 -6.59 1.31 -7.41
N ASP A 33 -7.81 1.51 -6.91
CA ASP A 33 -9.05 1.20 -7.63
C ASP A 33 -10.09 2.33 -7.51
N ASN A 34 -10.51 2.89 -8.64
CA ASN A 34 -11.44 4.02 -8.71
C ASN A 34 -12.84 3.70 -8.16
N GLU A 35 -13.29 2.45 -8.26
CA GLU A 35 -14.62 2.05 -7.76
C GLU A 35 -14.69 2.15 -6.23
N ILE A 36 -13.55 1.90 -5.54
CA ILE A 36 -13.45 2.10 -4.08
C ILE A 36 -13.84 3.53 -3.73
N TYR A 37 -13.29 4.51 -4.45
CA TYR A 37 -13.55 5.93 -4.15
C TYR A 37 -15.00 6.32 -4.44
N ARG A 38 -15.54 5.94 -5.61
CA ARG A 38 -16.94 6.23 -5.98
C ARG A 38 -17.90 5.72 -4.92
N HIS A 39 -17.70 4.48 -4.47
CA HIS A 39 -18.57 3.88 -3.47
C HIS A 39 -18.37 4.45 -2.06
N TYR A 40 -17.15 4.81 -1.70
CA TYR A 40 -16.87 5.55 -0.48
C TYR A 40 -17.65 6.89 -0.45
N GLN A 41 -17.66 7.65 -1.55
CA GLN A 41 -18.46 8.89 -1.65
C GLN A 41 -19.97 8.61 -1.56
N GLN A 42 -20.45 7.56 -2.23
CA GLN A 42 -21.86 7.17 -2.22
C GLN A 42 -22.34 6.87 -0.80
N VAL A 43 -21.56 6.14 0.01
CA VAL A 43 -21.94 5.81 1.38
C VAL A 43 -21.83 7.04 2.28
N THR A 44 -20.72 7.78 2.22
CA THR A 44 -20.47 8.94 3.10
C THR A 44 -21.45 10.09 2.88
N SER A 45 -21.90 10.33 1.65
CA SER A 45 -22.91 11.36 1.34
C SER A 45 -24.30 11.08 1.95
N ARG A 46 -24.57 9.85 2.38
CA ARG A 46 -25.82 9.44 3.05
C ARG A 46 -25.72 9.46 4.58
N LEU A 47 -24.54 9.74 5.14
CA LEU A 47 -24.33 9.78 6.57
C LEU A 47 -24.67 11.17 7.12
N VAL A 48 -25.45 11.22 8.19
CA VAL A 48 -25.87 12.47 8.84
C VAL A 48 -24.70 13.17 9.52
N LYS A 49 -23.79 12.41 10.11
CA LYS A 49 -22.61 12.95 10.82
C LYS A 49 -21.34 12.71 9.99
N PRO A 50 -20.44 13.71 9.92
CA PRO A 50 -19.15 13.51 9.30
C PRO A 50 -18.32 12.51 10.10
N LEU A 51 -17.60 11.65 9.40
CA LEU A 51 -16.69 10.66 9.99
C LEU A 51 -15.32 11.30 10.29
N THR A 52 -14.66 10.82 11.34
CA THR A 52 -13.24 11.11 11.61
C THR A 52 -12.33 10.42 10.59
N LEU A 53 -11.05 10.80 10.54
CA LEU A 53 -10.07 10.19 9.62
C LEU A 53 -9.98 8.66 9.79
N VAL A 54 -9.94 8.19 11.04
CA VAL A 54 -9.93 6.76 11.39
C VAL A 54 -11.21 6.06 10.91
N GLU A 55 -12.37 6.66 11.17
CA GLU A 55 -13.67 6.10 10.77
C GLU A 55 -13.82 6.05 9.24
N LYS A 56 -13.33 7.07 8.51
CA LYS A 56 -13.26 7.07 7.04
C LYS A 56 -12.38 5.95 6.52
N PHE A 57 -11.22 5.74 7.13
CA PHE A 57 -10.30 4.67 6.77
C PHE A 57 -10.93 3.28 6.97
N VAL A 58 -11.63 3.06 8.09
CA VAL A 58 -12.33 1.80 8.34
C VAL A 58 -13.43 1.55 7.31
N LEU A 59 -14.22 2.58 6.98
CA LEU A 59 -15.28 2.46 5.98
C LEU A 59 -14.72 2.07 4.60
N VAL A 60 -13.68 2.75 4.12
CA VAL A 60 -13.08 2.44 2.81
C VAL A 60 -12.42 1.05 2.82
N SER A 61 -11.80 0.65 3.94
CA SER A 61 -11.18 -0.66 4.10
C SER A 61 -12.21 -1.79 4.07
N LEU A 62 -13.42 -1.58 4.60
CA LEU A 62 -14.50 -2.57 4.46
C LEU A 62 -15.03 -2.63 3.02
N ILE A 63 -15.22 -1.50 2.35
CA ILE A 63 -15.65 -1.45 0.93
C ILE A 63 -14.72 -2.27 0.03
N GLN A 64 -13.41 -2.19 0.27
CA GLN A 64 -12.40 -2.96 -0.45
C GLN A 64 -12.67 -4.47 -0.46
N MET A 65 -13.20 -5.03 0.63
CA MET A 65 -13.46 -6.46 0.73
C MET A 65 -14.48 -6.96 -0.32
N ASN A 66 -15.44 -6.11 -0.72
CA ASN A 66 -16.40 -6.49 -1.74
C ASN A 66 -15.85 -6.34 -3.15
N LEU A 67 -15.00 -5.34 -3.38
CA LEU A 67 -14.50 -5.00 -4.71
C LEU A 67 -13.28 -5.85 -5.09
N ARG A 68 -12.43 -6.17 -4.10
CA ARG A 68 -11.20 -6.94 -4.25
C ARG A 68 -11.12 -8.06 -3.23
N PRO A 69 -12.04 -9.04 -3.26
CA PRO A 69 -12.06 -10.16 -2.31
C PRO A 69 -10.80 -11.05 -2.41
N ASP A 70 -10.06 -10.94 -3.52
CA ASP A 70 -8.76 -11.57 -3.78
C ASP A 70 -7.61 -10.93 -2.98
N LEU A 71 -7.68 -9.63 -2.70
CA LEU A 71 -6.63 -8.90 -1.99
C LEU A 71 -7.01 -8.49 -0.58
N ALA A 72 -8.27 -8.10 -0.37
CA ALA A 72 -8.82 -7.67 0.91
C ALA A 72 -9.91 -8.64 1.36
N SER A 73 -9.66 -9.36 2.44
CA SER A 73 -10.59 -10.29 3.05
C SER A 73 -10.39 -10.31 4.57
N PRO A 74 -11.26 -10.94 5.36
CA PRO A 74 -11.06 -11.05 6.80
C PRO A 74 -9.70 -11.66 7.16
N THR A 75 -9.21 -12.59 6.34
CA THR A 75 -7.95 -13.31 6.57
C THR A 75 -6.71 -12.59 6.02
N SER A 76 -6.89 -11.52 5.24
CA SER A 76 -5.77 -10.75 4.67
C SER A 76 -4.97 -10.04 5.77
N SER A 77 -3.64 -10.02 5.65
CA SER A 77 -2.82 -9.26 6.58
C SER A 77 -3.04 -7.77 6.35
N LEU A 78 -2.93 -6.97 7.41
CA LEU A 78 -3.14 -5.53 7.35
C LEU A 78 -1.94 -4.79 7.95
N HIS A 79 -1.26 -4.01 7.11
CA HIS A 79 -0.19 -3.10 7.51
C HIS A 79 -0.76 -1.68 7.55
N MET A 80 -0.61 -0.99 8.67
CA MET A 80 -1.06 0.38 8.87
C MET A 80 0.08 1.29 9.28
N VAL A 81 0.11 2.47 8.67
CA VAL A 81 1.01 3.56 9.00
C VAL A 81 0.17 4.78 9.28
N THR A 82 0.31 5.36 10.47
CA THR A 82 -0.50 6.49 10.91
C THR A 82 0.40 7.65 11.31
N ASN A 83 -0.11 8.87 11.11
CA ASN A 83 0.37 10.06 11.81
C ASN A 83 -0.86 10.83 12.26
N LEU A 84 -1.29 10.53 13.48
CA LEU A 84 -2.48 11.11 14.09
C LEU A 84 -2.01 11.96 15.27
N SER A 85 -2.39 13.24 15.29
CA SER A 85 -1.98 14.15 16.37
C SER A 85 -0.46 14.22 16.56
N ARG A 86 0.30 14.16 15.46
CA ARG A 86 1.78 14.16 15.42
C ARG A 86 2.46 12.93 16.02
N GLN A 87 1.71 11.86 16.30
CA GLN A 87 2.27 10.57 16.71
C GLN A 87 2.30 9.62 15.52
N LYS A 88 3.51 9.19 15.17
CA LYS A 88 3.74 8.23 14.08
C LYS A 88 3.67 6.82 14.63
N GLU A 89 2.89 5.97 13.99
CA GLU A 89 2.74 4.59 14.44
C GLU A 89 2.72 3.64 13.25
N TYR A 90 3.33 2.47 13.45
CA TYR A 90 3.25 1.35 12.52
C TYR A 90 2.64 0.16 13.24
N HIS A 91 1.67 -0.47 12.58
CA HIS A 91 1.01 -1.67 13.06
C HIS A 91 0.91 -2.67 11.90
N ALA A 92 1.30 -3.92 12.13
CA ALA A 92 1.03 -5.03 11.25
C ALA A 92 0.23 -6.10 11.97
N TYR A 93 -0.92 -6.43 11.40
CA TYR A 93 -1.81 -7.49 11.84
C TYR A 93 -1.64 -8.64 10.87
N LEU A 94 -1.06 -9.74 11.36
CA LEU A 94 -0.70 -10.91 10.58
C LEU A 94 -1.51 -12.12 11.03
N GLY A 95 -1.83 -13.00 10.08
CA GLY A 95 -2.44 -14.29 10.39
C GLY A 95 -1.46 -15.20 11.12
N GLU A 96 -1.91 -15.89 12.17
CA GLU A 96 -1.14 -17.00 12.77
C GLU A 96 -1.47 -18.33 12.10
N ASN A 97 -2.70 -18.44 11.61
CA ASN A 97 -3.22 -19.60 10.92
C ASN A 97 -4.39 -19.20 10.01
N ASP A 98 -4.90 -20.20 9.29
CA ASP A 98 -6.02 -20.13 8.36
C ASP A 98 -7.37 -19.70 8.99
N LEU A 99 -7.46 -19.64 10.32
CA LEU A 99 -8.63 -19.17 11.07
C LEU A 99 -8.43 -17.76 11.63
N SER A 100 -7.26 -17.14 11.51
CA SER A 100 -7.01 -15.77 11.97
C SER A 100 -7.72 -14.76 11.05
N TRP A 101 -8.36 -13.72 11.63
CA TRP A 101 -8.97 -12.62 10.87
C TRP A 101 -8.24 -11.27 11.11
N PRO A 102 -6.94 -11.16 10.73
CA PRO A 102 -6.11 -10.00 11.02
C PRO A 102 -6.64 -8.70 10.45
N TYR A 103 -7.25 -8.72 9.26
CA TYR A 103 -7.78 -7.51 8.63
C TYR A 103 -8.84 -6.83 9.51
N LEU A 104 -9.87 -7.58 9.91
CA LEU A 104 -10.97 -7.06 10.72
C LEU A 104 -10.51 -6.74 12.15
N ALA A 105 -9.60 -7.53 12.72
CA ALA A 105 -9.01 -7.27 14.02
C ALA A 105 -8.23 -5.95 14.05
N GLY A 106 -7.42 -5.68 13.03
CA GLY A 106 -6.69 -4.41 12.91
C GLY A 106 -7.62 -3.20 12.78
N LEU A 107 -8.71 -3.33 12.00
CA LEU A 107 -9.72 -2.26 11.90
C LEU A 107 -10.47 -2.03 13.23
N GLU A 108 -10.82 -3.09 13.96
CA GLU A 108 -11.46 -2.97 15.27
C GLU A 108 -10.53 -2.33 16.31
N GLU A 109 -9.27 -2.79 16.38
CA GLU A 109 -8.29 -2.22 17.31
C GLU A 109 -8.05 -0.74 17.02
N LEU A 110 -7.98 -0.35 15.74
CA LEU A 110 -7.85 1.05 15.34
C LEU A 110 -9.01 1.90 15.86
N LEU A 111 -10.27 1.43 15.73
CA LEU A 111 -11.44 2.13 16.26
C LEU A 111 -11.38 2.26 17.80
N ILE A 112 -10.98 1.20 18.49
CA ILE A 112 -10.88 1.18 19.96
C ILE A 112 -9.79 2.14 20.44
N LYS A 113 -8.58 2.04 19.87
CA LYS A 113 -7.41 2.83 20.23
C LYS A 113 -7.68 4.33 20.10
N HIS A 114 -8.37 4.74 19.04
CA HIS A 114 -8.71 6.14 18.78
C HIS A 114 -10.07 6.56 19.34
N ARG A 115 -10.69 5.73 20.20
CA ARG A 115 -11.97 6.02 20.89
C ARG A 115 -13.06 6.49 19.91
N SER A 116 -13.14 5.82 18.76
CA SER A 116 -14.17 6.06 17.76
C SER A 116 -15.57 6.00 18.39
N THR A 117 -16.46 6.89 17.95
CA THR A 117 -17.85 6.88 18.41
C THR A 117 -18.57 5.62 17.91
N TYR A 118 -18.14 5.11 16.76
CA TYR A 118 -18.74 3.98 16.07
C TYR A 118 -17.89 2.73 16.19
N ARG A 119 -18.56 1.59 16.41
CA ARG A 119 -17.96 0.25 16.39
C ARG A 119 -18.06 -0.35 14.98
N LEU A 120 -17.28 -1.39 14.71
CA LEU A 120 -17.25 -2.08 13.41
C LEU A 120 -18.65 -2.51 12.93
N LEU A 121 -19.52 -2.96 13.85
CA LEU A 121 -20.91 -3.34 13.55
C LEU A 121 -21.76 -2.18 12.99
N GLN A 122 -21.47 -0.93 13.38
CA GLN A 122 -22.17 0.24 12.86
C GLN A 122 -21.81 0.49 11.40
N PHE A 123 -20.52 0.40 11.05
CA PHE A 123 -20.06 0.50 9.66
C PHE A 123 -20.66 -0.62 8.80
N ALA A 124 -20.69 -1.85 9.32
CA ALA A 124 -21.35 -2.97 8.67
C ALA A 124 -22.84 -2.68 8.39
N SER A 125 -23.54 -2.08 9.34
CA SER A 125 -24.96 -1.70 9.18
C SER A 125 -25.15 -0.63 8.11
N TRP A 126 -24.25 0.36 8.03
CA TRP A 126 -24.29 1.37 6.96
C TRP A 126 -24.00 0.77 5.59
N LEU A 127 -23.05 -0.15 5.48
CA LEU A 127 -22.76 -0.84 4.22
C LEU A 127 -23.94 -1.71 3.79
N ASP A 128 -24.51 -2.51 4.68
CA ASP A 128 -25.71 -3.29 4.37
C ASP A 128 -26.91 -2.41 3.98
N LEU A 129 -26.98 -1.17 4.47
CA LEU A 129 -28.05 -0.23 4.12
C LEU A 129 -27.81 0.51 2.80
N TYR A 130 -26.60 1.04 2.60
CA TYR A 130 -26.30 2.01 1.55
C TYR A 130 -25.45 1.46 0.39
N PHE A 131 -24.88 0.26 0.54
CA PHE A 131 -23.95 -0.35 -0.42
C PHE A 131 -24.53 -1.60 -1.12
N LYS A 132 -25.87 -1.73 -1.19
CA LYS A 132 -26.60 -2.95 -1.62
C LYS A 132 -26.48 -3.34 -3.10
N GLU A 133 -26.20 -2.38 -3.99
CA GLU A 133 -26.18 -2.63 -5.43
C GLU A 133 -25.07 -3.61 -5.80
N ALA A 134 -25.29 -4.46 -6.82
CA ALA A 134 -24.26 -5.37 -7.29
C ALA A 134 -23.04 -4.57 -7.82
N LYS A 135 -21.83 -5.05 -7.54
CA LYS A 135 -20.58 -4.32 -7.84
C LYS A 135 -19.97 -4.82 -9.13
N SER A 136 -19.44 -3.93 -9.96
CA SER A 136 -18.80 -4.36 -11.19
C SER A 136 -17.44 -5.00 -10.92
N VAL A 137 -17.11 -6.07 -11.66
CA VAL A 137 -15.80 -6.70 -11.68
C VAL A 137 -14.85 -5.78 -12.44
N GLY A 138 -13.80 -5.31 -11.76
CA GLY A 138 -12.72 -4.54 -12.35
C GLY A 138 -11.69 -5.39 -13.11
N ASN A 139 -10.79 -4.74 -13.85
CA ASN A 139 -9.79 -5.38 -14.70
C ASN A 139 -8.88 -6.36 -13.94
N GLU A 140 -8.32 -5.93 -12.81
CA GLU A 140 -7.38 -6.76 -12.04
C GLU A 140 -8.05 -8.00 -11.45
N LEU A 141 -9.29 -7.84 -10.93
CA LEU A 141 -10.04 -8.99 -10.42
C LEU A 141 -10.42 -9.95 -11.56
N ALA A 142 -10.88 -9.45 -12.72
CA ALA A 142 -11.19 -10.30 -13.87
C ALA A 142 -9.97 -11.12 -14.32
N TYR A 143 -8.79 -10.50 -14.36
CA TYR A 143 -7.53 -11.19 -14.64
C TYR A 143 -7.24 -12.28 -13.61
N PHE A 144 -7.33 -11.95 -12.32
CA PHE A 144 -7.15 -12.92 -11.24
C PHE A 144 -8.13 -14.11 -11.35
N LEU A 145 -9.42 -13.86 -11.60
CA LEU A 145 -10.43 -14.91 -11.73
C LEU A 145 -10.15 -15.84 -12.92
N LYS A 146 -9.62 -15.29 -14.02
CA LYS A 146 -9.19 -16.07 -15.18
C LYS A 146 -8.04 -17.00 -14.84
N GLU A 147 -7.00 -16.50 -14.17
CA GLU A 147 -5.83 -17.27 -13.75
C GLU A 147 -6.20 -18.35 -12.72
N GLN A 148 -7.22 -18.12 -11.90
CA GLN A 148 -7.63 -19.03 -10.82
C GLN A 148 -8.84 -19.90 -11.16
N LYS A 149 -9.26 -19.98 -12.42
CA LYS A 149 -10.46 -20.71 -12.87
C LYS A 149 -10.56 -22.11 -12.26
N ASP A 150 -9.52 -22.92 -12.40
CA ASP A 150 -9.54 -24.32 -11.95
C ASP A 150 -9.65 -24.44 -10.42
N ASN A 151 -9.13 -23.45 -9.68
CA ASN A 151 -9.25 -23.40 -8.22
C ASN A 151 -10.64 -22.92 -7.78
N LEU A 152 -11.25 -21.99 -8.51
CA LEU A 152 -12.63 -21.54 -8.28
C LEU A 152 -13.63 -22.69 -8.42
N GLU A 153 -13.44 -23.57 -9.41
CA GLU A 153 -14.33 -24.71 -9.67
C GLU A 153 -14.40 -25.73 -8.52
N LYS A 154 -13.34 -25.81 -7.69
CA LYS A 154 -13.24 -26.76 -6.57
C LYS A 154 -14.17 -26.42 -5.39
N HIS A 155 -14.68 -25.19 -5.30
CA HIS A 155 -15.48 -24.73 -4.18
C HIS A 155 -16.83 -24.21 -4.65
N ALA A 156 -17.93 -24.85 -4.20
CA ALA A 156 -19.29 -24.53 -4.65
C ALA A 156 -19.65 -23.04 -4.50
N ILE A 157 -19.30 -22.40 -3.37
CA ILE A 157 -19.58 -20.98 -3.15
C ILE A 157 -18.83 -20.12 -4.17
N LEU A 158 -17.52 -20.30 -4.30
CA LEU A 158 -16.69 -19.51 -5.21
C LEU A 158 -17.07 -19.76 -6.68
N LYS A 159 -17.33 -21.01 -7.06
CA LYS A 159 -17.84 -21.41 -8.36
C LYS A 159 -19.14 -20.68 -8.70
N ASN A 160 -20.12 -20.70 -7.80
CA ASN A 160 -21.42 -20.10 -8.03
C ASN A 160 -21.37 -18.57 -8.06
N THR A 161 -20.40 -17.96 -7.38
CA THR A 161 -20.24 -16.50 -7.36
C THR A 161 -19.41 -15.99 -8.53
N PHE A 162 -18.32 -16.66 -8.88
CA PHE A 162 -17.31 -16.14 -9.81
C PHE A 162 -17.32 -16.82 -11.18
N LEU A 163 -18.10 -17.89 -11.39
CA LEU A 163 -18.24 -18.53 -12.70
C LEU A 163 -19.68 -18.45 -13.21
N LYS A 164 -19.84 -17.99 -14.45
CA LYS A 164 -21.11 -18.00 -15.19
C LYS A 164 -20.96 -18.89 -16.41
N ALA A 165 -21.82 -19.90 -16.54
CA ALA A 165 -21.71 -20.91 -17.59
C ALA A 165 -20.29 -21.54 -17.70
N LYS A 166 -19.64 -21.81 -16.56
CA LYS A 166 -18.27 -22.33 -16.45
C LYS A 166 -17.17 -21.40 -16.98
N GLN A 167 -17.47 -20.11 -17.14
CA GLN A 167 -16.46 -19.08 -17.47
C GLN A 167 -16.30 -18.12 -16.30
N PRO A 168 -15.05 -17.71 -15.97
CA PRO A 168 -14.80 -16.67 -14.98
C PRO A 168 -15.51 -15.36 -15.33
N LEU A 169 -15.98 -14.64 -14.31
CA LEU A 169 -16.59 -13.33 -14.50
C LEU A 169 -15.61 -12.38 -15.20
N SER A 170 -16.13 -11.67 -16.20
CA SER A 170 -15.39 -10.69 -17.01
C SER A 170 -15.60 -9.26 -16.51
N ILE A 171 -14.79 -8.33 -17.03
CA ILE A 171 -14.91 -6.90 -16.73
C ILE A 171 -16.33 -6.43 -17.00
N GLY A 172 -16.91 -5.66 -16.08
CA GLY A 172 -18.27 -5.14 -16.21
C GLY A 172 -19.35 -6.04 -15.60
N GLU A 173 -19.11 -7.35 -15.48
CA GLU A 173 -20.04 -8.27 -14.81
C GLU A 173 -20.12 -7.99 -13.30
N THR A 174 -21.09 -8.60 -12.62
CA THR A 174 -21.46 -8.17 -11.26
C THR A 174 -21.09 -9.17 -10.18
N LEU A 175 -20.51 -8.66 -9.10
CA LEU A 175 -20.32 -9.32 -7.82
C LEU A 175 -21.54 -9.11 -6.91
N PRO A 176 -21.90 -10.13 -6.11
CA PRO A 176 -22.92 -9.98 -5.10
C PRO A 176 -22.46 -9.07 -3.93
N HIS A 177 -23.44 -8.58 -3.18
CA HIS A 177 -23.23 -7.84 -1.94
C HIS A 177 -22.75 -8.76 -0.81
N ILE A 178 -21.81 -8.29 0.01
CA ILE A 178 -21.40 -8.97 1.24
C ILE A 178 -22.39 -8.62 2.36
N PRO A 179 -23.04 -9.59 3.03
CA PRO A 179 -23.83 -9.30 4.23
C PRO A 179 -22.91 -8.94 5.41
N TYR A 180 -22.49 -7.68 5.50
CA TYR A 180 -21.47 -7.22 6.45
C TYR A 180 -21.88 -7.42 7.90
N VAL A 181 -23.15 -7.18 8.25
CA VAL A 181 -23.62 -7.40 9.63
C VAL A 181 -23.48 -8.86 10.03
N LYS A 182 -23.78 -9.80 9.13
CA LYS A 182 -23.57 -11.24 9.37
C LYS A 182 -22.08 -11.53 9.54
N LEU A 183 -21.24 -11.02 8.64
CA LEU A 183 -19.79 -11.22 8.69
C LEU A 183 -19.17 -10.71 10.00
N ILE A 184 -19.49 -9.49 10.42
CA ILE A 184 -18.95 -8.89 11.65
C ILE A 184 -19.49 -9.59 12.91
N LYS A 185 -20.74 -10.07 12.91
CA LYS A 185 -21.25 -10.91 14.00
C LYS A 185 -20.48 -12.23 14.11
N ILE A 186 -20.16 -12.87 12.98
CA ILE A 186 -19.32 -14.08 12.97
C ILE A 186 -17.92 -13.77 13.52
N PHE A 187 -17.32 -12.64 13.10
CA PHE A 187 -16.03 -12.17 13.61
C PHE A 187 -16.04 -12.09 15.14
N HIS A 188 -16.98 -11.34 15.73
CA HIS A 188 -17.05 -11.16 17.19
C HIS A 188 -17.39 -12.45 17.94
N SER A 189 -18.10 -13.40 17.32
CA SER A 189 -18.48 -14.68 17.96
C SER A 189 -17.33 -15.67 18.10
N LYS A 190 -16.23 -15.48 17.35
CA LYS A 190 -15.12 -16.42 17.30
C LYS A 190 -13.86 -15.75 17.85
N HIS A 191 -13.31 -16.27 18.95
CA HIS A 191 -12.01 -15.85 19.43
C HIS A 191 -10.91 -16.33 18.47
N ARG A 192 -10.41 -15.43 17.63
CA ARG A 192 -9.38 -15.70 16.63
C ARG A 192 -8.07 -15.02 17.05
N LYS A 193 -6.98 -15.79 17.16
CA LYS A 193 -5.65 -15.23 17.46
C LYS A 193 -5.11 -14.48 16.25
N VAL A 194 -4.52 -13.32 16.50
CA VAL A 194 -3.89 -12.45 15.49
C VAL A 194 -2.53 -12.05 16.04
N LYS A 195 -1.50 -12.15 15.20
CA LYS A 195 -0.17 -11.68 15.56
C LYS A 195 -0.08 -10.19 15.24
N HIS A 196 0.19 -9.39 16.26
CA HIS A 196 0.41 -7.95 16.13
C HIS A 196 1.90 -7.63 16.22
N GLN A 197 2.40 -6.85 15.26
CA GLN A 197 3.78 -6.35 15.23
C GLN A 197 3.77 -4.83 15.06
N ASN A 198 4.59 -4.13 15.82
CA ASN A 198 4.73 -2.67 15.76
C ASN A 198 6.20 -2.22 15.88
N THR A 199 7.14 -3.17 15.80
CA THR A 199 8.56 -2.89 16.01
C THR A 199 9.14 -2.08 14.85
N LEU A 200 9.83 -1.00 15.20
CA LEU A 200 10.65 -0.21 14.30
C LEU A 200 12.08 -0.21 14.84
N LEU A 201 13.03 -0.55 13.97
CA LEU A 201 14.45 -0.55 14.22
C LEU A 201 15.03 0.79 13.75
N PRO A 202 15.85 1.47 14.56
CA PRO A 202 16.59 2.63 14.09
C PRO A 202 17.61 2.19 13.04
N TYR A 203 17.79 3.02 12.01
CA TYR A 203 18.87 2.87 11.04
C TYR A 203 19.81 4.07 11.13
N HIS A 204 21.10 3.78 11.25
CA HIS A 204 22.15 4.79 11.30
C HIS A 204 22.85 4.81 9.94
N LEU A 205 22.90 6.00 9.33
CA LEU A 205 23.59 6.19 8.06
C LEU A 205 25.09 5.86 8.23
N PRO A 206 25.71 5.17 7.26
CA PRO A 206 27.07 4.62 7.40
C PRO A 206 28.18 5.69 7.46
N PHE A 207 27.86 6.96 7.17
CA PHE A 207 28.83 8.06 7.16
C PHE A 207 28.42 9.18 8.11
N GLN A 208 29.38 9.68 8.90
CA GLN A 208 29.22 10.90 9.70
C GLN A 208 29.34 12.14 8.81
N ASN A 209 28.46 12.28 7.81
CA ASN A 209 28.33 13.53 7.08
C ASN A 209 27.62 14.55 7.99
N PRO A 210 28.18 15.74 8.24
CA PRO A 210 27.48 16.80 8.96
C PRO A 210 26.10 17.12 8.38
N ALA A 211 25.91 16.93 7.06
CA ALA A 211 24.62 17.10 6.39
C ALA A 211 23.53 16.14 6.90
N TYR A 212 23.90 15.03 7.56
CA TYR A 212 22.96 14.05 8.12
C TYR A 212 22.61 14.33 9.59
N GLN A 213 23.15 15.41 10.18
CA GLN A 213 22.75 15.82 11.52
C GLN A 213 21.25 16.12 11.56
N GLY A 214 20.56 15.52 12.53
CA GLY A 214 19.10 15.65 12.69
C GLY A 214 18.27 14.70 11.82
N VAL A 215 18.89 13.79 11.06
CA VAL A 215 18.17 12.74 10.32
C VAL A 215 17.93 11.54 11.23
N ASN A 216 16.67 11.15 11.38
CA ASN A 216 16.22 9.97 12.13
C ASN A 216 15.44 9.04 11.20
N ILE A 217 15.89 7.80 11.07
CA ILE A 217 15.29 6.76 10.23
C ILE A 217 14.90 5.59 11.13
N GLN A 218 13.63 5.19 11.06
CA GLN A 218 13.09 4.05 11.81
C GLN A 218 12.29 3.17 10.88
N CYS A 219 12.62 1.87 10.80
CA CYS A 219 12.03 0.95 9.83
C CYS A 219 11.66 -0.38 10.46
N ASN A 220 10.64 -1.06 9.95
CA ASN A 220 10.32 -2.43 10.38
C ASN A 220 11.28 -3.50 9.78
N TYR A 221 12.39 -3.04 9.19
CA TYR A 221 13.37 -3.85 8.50
C TYR A 221 14.79 -3.43 8.90
N ASN A 222 15.72 -4.37 8.94
CA ASN A 222 17.11 -4.11 9.30
C ASN A 222 17.95 -3.77 8.06
N PHE A 223 18.14 -2.48 7.78
CA PHE A 223 18.97 -2.03 6.66
C PHE A 223 20.47 -2.23 6.83
N GLY A 224 20.95 -2.51 8.05
CA GLY A 224 22.34 -2.91 8.26
C GLY A 224 22.71 -4.20 7.50
N LEU A 225 21.72 -4.99 7.06
CA LEU A 225 21.93 -6.12 6.16
C LEU A 225 22.40 -5.68 4.77
N TYR A 226 21.86 -4.59 4.23
CA TYR A 226 22.24 -4.09 2.90
C TYR A 226 23.61 -3.41 2.91
N ASP A 227 24.00 -2.78 4.01
CA ASP A 227 25.36 -2.28 4.21
C ASP A 227 26.40 -3.43 4.17
N GLN A 228 25.96 -4.67 4.46
CA GLN A 228 26.75 -5.90 4.37
C GLN A 228 26.50 -6.68 3.06
N ALA A 229 25.82 -6.09 2.09
CA ALA A 229 25.39 -6.74 0.85
C ALA A 229 24.64 -8.07 1.08
N LYS A 230 23.74 -8.12 2.07
CA LYS A 230 22.82 -9.24 2.32
C LYS A 230 21.41 -8.85 1.89
N TYR A 231 20.87 -9.53 0.89
CA TYR A 231 19.54 -9.23 0.32
C TYR A 231 18.54 -10.35 0.63
N TYR A 232 17.30 -9.98 0.96
CA TYR A 232 16.21 -10.92 1.27
C TYR A 232 15.22 -10.92 0.10
N ILE A 233 15.50 -11.77 -0.88
CA ILE A 233 14.69 -11.84 -2.10
C ILE A 233 13.56 -12.85 -1.92
N HIS A 234 12.33 -12.36 -1.86
CA HIS A 234 11.11 -13.16 -1.92
C HIS A 234 11.02 -13.92 -3.26
N LYS A 235 10.38 -15.09 -3.23
CA LYS A 235 10.14 -15.89 -4.45
C LYS A 235 9.28 -15.14 -5.46
N GLN A 236 8.26 -14.45 -4.98
CA GLN A 236 7.32 -13.66 -5.75
C GLN A 236 6.99 -12.37 -5.01
N ALA A 237 6.58 -11.33 -5.74
CA ALA A 237 6.00 -10.15 -5.12
C ALA A 237 4.66 -10.53 -4.45
N VAL A 238 4.37 -9.92 -3.30
CA VAL A 238 3.12 -10.18 -2.58
C VAL A 238 2.02 -9.28 -3.14
N PRO A 239 0.91 -9.85 -3.67
CA PRO A 239 -0.24 -9.08 -4.09
C PRO A 239 -0.79 -8.23 -2.95
N ASN A 240 -1.13 -6.98 -3.25
CA ASN A 240 -1.52 -6.02 -2.24
C ASN A 240 -2.54 -5.00 -2.73
N LEU A 241 -3.30 -4.48 -1.76
CA LEU A 241 -4.27 -3.41 -1.97
C LEU A 241 -4.00 -2.29 -0.97
N SER A 242 -3.56 -1.15 -1.47
CA SER A 242 -3.22 0.02 -0.66
C SER A 242 -4.30 1.10 -0.71
N VAL A 243 -4.54 1.74 0.43
CA VAL A 243 -5.41 2.93 0.58
C VAL A 243 -4.80 3.92 1.55
N GLY A 244 -4.85 5.20 1.19
CA GLY A 244 -4.30 6.30 1.98
C GLY A 244 -5.35 7.37 2.14
N ILE A 245 -5.51 7.92 3.35
CA ILE A 245 -6.37 9.07 3.59
C ILE A 245 -5.60 10.12 4.37
N MET A 246 -5.76 11.39 4.00
CA MET A 246 -5.23 12.54 4.73
C MET A 246 -6.29 13.62 4.89
N ASP A 247 -6.34 14.20 6.09
CA ASP A 247 -7.22 15.33 6.39
C ASP A 247 -6.55 16.68 6.09
N LYS A 248 -7.33 17.76 6.13
CA LYS A 248 -6.84 19.15 5.95
C LYS A 248 -5.80 19.61 6.96
N SER A 249 -5.65 18.91 8.09
CA SER A 249 -4.68 19.23 9.13
C SER A 249 -3.35 18.50 8.89
N GLY A 250 -3.24 17.71 7.83
CA GLY A 250 -2.06 16.90 7.52
C GLY A 250 -1.96 15.61 8.33
N ASN A 251 -2.98 15.24 9.11
CA ASN A 251 -3.03 13.91 9.71
C ASN A 251 -3.31 12.89 8.61
N TYR A 252 -2.69 11.72 8.71
CA TYR A 252 -2.84 10.70 7.69
C TYR A 252 -2.88 9.28 8.23
N LEU A 253 -3.41 8.40 7.39
CA LEU A 253 -3.46 6.96 7.60
C LEU A 253 -3.27 6.25 6.26
N MET A 254 -2.28 5.36 6.18
CA MET A 254 -2.12 4.39 5.09
C MET A 254 -2.40 2.99 5.59
N GLY A 255 -3.14 2.23 4.81
CA GLY A 255 -3.32 0.80 4.96
C GLY A 255 -2.84 0.08 3.72
N THR A 256 -2.18 -1.06 3.90
CA THR A 256 -1.97 -2.02 2.82
C THR A 256 -2.41 -3.40 3.28
N SER A 257 -3.36 -3.96 2.56
CA SER A 257 -3.78 -5.34 2.69
C SER A 257 -2.88 -6.23 1.85
N THR A 258 -2.47 -7.39 2.37
CA THR A 258 -1.75 -8.41 1.61
C THR A 258 -2.38 -9.78 1.81
N GLN A 259 -2.39 -10.57 0.74
CA GLN A 259 -2.93 -11.91 0.80
C GLN A 259 -2.18 -12.86 -0.12
N ASN A 260 -1.89 -14.06 0.39
CA ASN A 260 -1.40 -15.17 -0.44
C ASN A 260 -2.53 -16.18 -0.65
N LEU A 261 -2.83 -16.49 -1.92
CA LEU A 261 -3.97 -17.34 -2.34
C LEU A 261 -3.52 -18.63 -3.02
N THR A 262 -2.53 -19.33 -2.45
CA THR A 262 -2.08 -20.63 -2.98
C THR A 262 -3.15 -21.73 -2.88
N ASN A 263 -4.04 -21.65 -1.89
CA ASN A 263 -5.13 -22.60 -1.71
C ASN A 263 -6.46 -21.85 -1.54
N LEU A 264 -7.07 -21.53 -2.68
CA LEU A 264 -8.28 -20.73 -2.74
C LEU A 264 -9.45 -21.44 -2.02
N ARG A 265 -9.99 -20.84 -0.96
CA ARG A 265 -11.17 -21.35 -0.25
C ARG A 265 -12.06 -20.19 0.21
N PRO A 266 -13.38 -20.37 0.35
CA PRO A 266 -14.24 -19.33 0.88
C PRO A 266 -13.98 -19.07 2.38
N VAL A 267 -14.17 -17.83 2.81
CA VAL A 267 -14.25 -17.49 4.24
C VAL A 267 -15.66 -17.79 4.73
N GLU A 268 -15.79 -18.89 5.47
CA GLU A 268 -17.08 -19.37 5.98
C GLU A 268 -18.09 -19.53 4.83
N GLU A 269 -19.33 -19.03 4.98
CA GLU A 269 -20.39 -19.06 3.97
C GLU A 269 -20.37 -17.85 3.03
N THR A 270 -19.25 -17.15 2.91
CA THR A 270 -19.13 -15.94 2.07
C THR A 270 -18.29 -16.23 0.82
N PHE A 271 -18.39 -15.37 -0.19
CA PHE A 271 -17.55 -15.45 -1.38
C PHE A 271 -16.14 -14.85 -1.18
N LEU A 272 -15.86 -14.27 -0.01
CA LEU A 272 -14.54 -13.74 0.32
C LEU A 272 -13.52 -14.86 0.30
N MET A 273 -12.32 -14.60 -0.23
CA MET A 273 -11.29 -15.61 -0.40
C MET A 273 -10.40 -15.66 0.83
N ALA A 274 -10.21 -16.85 1.40
CA ALA A 274 -9.36 -17.05 2.55
C ALA A 274 -7.90 -17.21 2.09
N GLY A 275 -7.05 -16.33 2.59
CA GLY A 275 -5.61 -16.41 2.43
C GLY A 275 -4.95 -17.41 3.37
N THR A 276 -3.76 -17.82 3.00
CA THR A 276 -2.81 -18.46 3.91
C THR A 276 -1.91 -17.39 4.54
N PRO A 277 -1.58 -17.49 5.84
CA PRO A 277 -0.55 -16.66 6.43
C PRO A 277 0.75 -16.72 5.62
N HIS A 278 1.37 -15.56 5.37
CA HIS A 278 2.73 -15.49 4.83
C HIS A 278 3.63 -14.74 5.83
N GLN A 279 4.91 -15.10 5.85
CA GLN A 279 5.89 -14.47 6.74
C GLN A 279 6.46 -13.17 6.15
N ASP A 280 6.25 -12.96 4.86
CA ASP A 280 6.79 -11.81 4.14
C ASP A 280 6.08 -10.52 4.60
N ASN A 281 6.80 -9.66 5.30
CA ASN A 281 6.31 -8.36 5.72
C ASN A 281 6.64 -7.31 4.66
N LEU A 282 5.70 -6.40 4.40
CA LEU A 282 5.99 -5.18 3.65
C LEU A 282 7.04 -4.36 4.41
N SER A 283 7.96 -3.72 3.70
CA SER A 283 8.91 -2.78 4.31
C SER A 283 8.25 -1.44 4.53
N VAL A 284 8.40 -0.91 5.75
CA VAL A 284 7.85 0.36 6.20
C VAL A 284 8.93 1.14 6.90
N CYS A 285 9.04 2.43 6.57
CA CYS A 285 9.98 3.35 7.20
C CYS A 285 9.35 4.70 7.52
N PHE A 286 9.80 5.28 8.63
CA PHE A 286 9.63 6.68 8.98
C PHE A 286 10.98 7.36 8.89
N ILE A 287 11.02 8.46 8.15
CA ILE A 287 12.20 9.30 8.00
C ILE A 287 11.83 10.68 8.49
N LYS A 288 12.67 11.29 9.32
CA LYS A 288 12.51 12.67 9.80
C LYS A 288 13.84 13.38 9.65
N ASN A 289 13.83 14.57 9.07
CA ASN A 289 14.96 15.47 9.06
C ASN A 289 14.58 16.73 9.85
N GLU A 290 15.18 16.92 11.02
CA GLU A 290 14.89 18.06 11.89
C GLU A 290 15.41 19.37 11.30
N THR A 291 16.53 19.33 10.57
CA THR A 291 17.17 20.49 9.93
C THR A 291 16.29 21.05 8.81
N ASN A 292 15.79 20.17 7.94
CA ASN A 292 14.93 20.55 6.80
C ASN A 292 13.43 20.56 7.14
N GLN A 293 13.07 20.24 8.39
CA GLN A 293 11.69 20.07 8.84
C GLN A 293 10.84 19.18 7.92
N SER A 294 11.45 18.13 7.38
CA SER A 294 10.80 17.19 6.47
C SER A 294 10.55 15.85 7.17
N GLN A 295 9.45 15.21 6.80
CA GLN A 295 9.05 13.91 7.31
C GLN A 295 8.46 13.06 6.20
N PHE A 296 8.83 11.79 6.20
CA PHE A 296 8.34 10.79 5.26
C PHE A 296 7.84 9.56 6.01
N SER A 297 6.70 9.03 5.57
CA SER A 297 6.25 7.68 5.87
C SER A 297 6.20 6.91 4.57
N ILE A 298 6.93 5.81 4.49
CA ILE A 298 7.15 5.06 3.26
C ILE A 298 6.70 3.62 3.47
N ILE A 299 5.92 3.09 2.53
CA ILE A 299 5.56 1.68 2.43
C ILE A 299 6.03 1.19 1.05
N SER A 300 6.76 0.08 1.01
CA SER A 300 7.10 -0.59 -0.25
C SER A 300 6.17 -1.77 -0.52
N THR A 301 5.69 -1.86 -1.75
CA THR A 301 4.77 -2.91 -2.23
C THR A 301 5.21 -3.47 -3.59
N ASP A 302 4.57 -4.55 -4.04
CA ASP A 302 4.79 -5.18 -5.36
C ASP A 302 6.25 -5.54 -5.69
N SER A 303 7.11 -5.71 -4.68
CA SER A 303 8.54 -6.00 -4.85
C SER A 303 8.89 -7.40 -4.37
N ARG A 304 9.93 -7.98 -4.97
CA ARG A 304 10.60 -9.19 -4.45
C ARG A 304 11.61 -8.88 -3.35
N ASP A 305 11.99 -7.62 -3.16
CA ASP A 305 12.75 -7.16 -1.99
C ASP A 305 12.30 -5.72 -1.68
N PRO A 306 11.22 -5.55 -0.90
CA PRO A 306 10.67 -4.23 -0.60
C PRO A 306 11.64 -3.35 0.20
N GLY A 307 12.57 -3.95 0.95
CA GLY A 307 13.53 -3.19 1.74
C GLY A 307 14.58 -2.52 0.86
N GLN A 308 15.04 -3.17 -0.21
CA GLN A 308 15.98 -2.57 -1.17
C GLN A 308 15.41 -1.30 -1.81
N LEU A 309 14.10 -1.26 -2.11
CA LEU A 309 13.48 -0.08 -2.71
C LEU A 309 13.55 1.15 -1.79
N ILE A 310 13.27 0.97 -0.50
CA ILE A 310 13.35 2.06 0.47
C ILE A 310 14.81 2.42 0.77
N TYR A 311 15.70 1.42 0.82
CA TYR A 311 17.13 1.64 1.00
C TYR A 311 17.70 2.54 -0.10
N HIS A 312 17.31 2.34 -1.37
CA HIS A 312 17.71 3.24 -2.46
C HIS A 312 17.26 4.68 -2.24
N LEU A 313 16.01 4.92 -1.81
CA LEU A 313 15.56 6.28 -1.50
C LEU A 313 16.39 6.94 -0.39
N ILE A 314 16.84 6.16 0.60
CA ILE A 314 17.72 6.66 1.66
C ILE A 314 19.11 7.00 1.10
N GLN A 315 19.67 6.16 0.23
CA GLN A 315 20.94 6.41 -0.43
C GLN A 315 20.89 7.63 -1.37
N TYR A 316 19.73 7.88 -1.99
CA TYR A 316 19.48 9.10 -2.75
C TYR A 316 19.16 10.31 -1.88
N GLU A 317 19.20 10.16 -0.55
CA GLU A 317 18.97 11.25 0.39
C GLU A 317 17.58 11.90 0.28
N ILE A 318 16.51 11.11 0.09
CA ILE A 318 15.14 11.63 0.04
C ILE A 318 14.78 12.55 1.23
N PHE A 319 15.43 12.37 2.37
CA PHE A 319 15.29 13.22 3.56
C PHE A 319 15.74 14.67 3.35
N ASN A 320 16.45 14.97 2.26
CA ASN A 320 16.83 16.32 1.85
C ASN A 320 15.80 17.00 0.94
N SER A 321 14.76 16.27 0.50
CA SER A 321 13.67 16.84 -0.27
C SER A 321 13.00 18.01 0.46
N LYS A 322 12.67 19.07 -0.28
CA LYS A 322 12.10 20.32 0.24
C LYS A 322 10.62 20.48 -0.05
N ASN A 323 10.05 19.69 -0.96
CA ASN A 323 8.66 19.79 -1.38
C ASN A 323 8.18 18.51 -2.06
N LEU A 324 6.86 18.42 -2.33
CA LEU A 324 6.26 17.22 -2.94
C LEU A 324 6.76 16.93 -4.36
N LEU A 325 7.13 17.96 -5.14
CA LEU A 325 7.61 17.79 -6.51
C LEU A 325 8.97 17.08 -6.49
N GLU A 326 9.90 17.58 -5.70
CA GLU A 326 11.22 16.98 -5.50
C GLU A 326 11.11 15.57 -4.92
N THR A 327 10.22 15.36 -3.93
CA THR A 327 9.92 14.01 -3.43
C THR A 327 9.48 13.07 -4.55
N SER A 328 8.66 13.55 -5.48
CA SER A 328 8.22 12.73 -6.59
C SER A 328 9.34 12.42 -7.59
N GLU A 329 10.30 13.32 -7.77
CA GLU A 329 11.51 13.06 -8.55
C GLU A 329 12.33 11.91 -7.93
N TYR A 330 12.49 11.88 -6.60
CA TYR A 330 13.13 10.75 -5.91
C TYR A 330 12.40 9.42 -6.11
N LEU A 331 11.06 9.39 -6.03
CA LEU A 331 10.29 8.17 -6.30
C LEU A 331 10.42 7.68 -7.74
N ASN A 332 10.58 8.60 -8.69
CA ASN A 332 10.67 8.31 -10.11
C ASN A 332 12.09 7.99 -10.58
N PHE A 333 13.09 8.17 -9.72
CA PHE A 333 14.46 7.80 -10.01
C PHE A 333 14.58 6.30 -10.34
N PRO A 334 15.48 5.90 -11.25
CA PRO A 334 15.68 4.50 -11.63
C PRO A 334 16.18 3.68 -10.44
N ARG A 335 15.61 2.50 -10.23
CA ARG A 335 15.97 1.61 -9.13
C ARG A 335 16.53 0.30 -9.67
N HIS A 336 17.16 -0.45 -8.79
CA HIS A 336 17.69 -1.77 -9.08
C HIS A 336 17.36 -2.75 -7.98
N LEU A 337 17.46 -4.05 -8.27
CA LEU A 337 17.52 -5.12 -7.28
C LEU A 337 18.82 -5.89 -7.48
N PHE A 338 19.60 -6.01 -6.43
CA PHE A 338 20.71 -6.96 -6.38
C PHE A 338 20.18 -8.33 -6.06
N LEU A 339 20.60 -9.32 -6.86
CA LEU A 339 20.32 -10.73 -6.65
C LEU A 339 21.66 -11.43 -6.42
N ILE A 340 21.76 -12.19 -5.33
CA ILE A 340 22.95 -12.98 -4.98
C ILE A 340 22.73 -14.42 -5.48
N ASP A 341 23.83 -15.09 -5.84
CA ASP A 341 23.88 -16.49 -6.27
C ASP A 341 23.03 -16.85 -7.52
N PRO A 342 23.54 -16.59 -8.74
CA PRO A 342 24.73 -15.80 -9.06
C PRO A 342 24.49 -14.29 -8.90
N LEU A 343 25.57 -13.54 -8.64
CA LEU A 343 25.53 -12.07 -8.60
C LEU A 343 25.02 -11.52 -9.93
N ARG A 344 23.91 -10.80 -9.88
CA ARG A 344 23.29 -10.13 -11.02
C ARG A 344 22.43 -8.98 -10.52
N MET A 345 22.07 -8.09 -11.43
CA MET A 345 21.22 -6.94 -11.14
C MET A 345 20.04 -6.89 -12.07
N VAL A 346 18.87 -6.59 -11.51
CA VAL A 346 17.69 -6.17 -12.26
C VAL A 346 17.62 -4.65 -12.18
N TYR A 347 17.51 -3.95 -13.30
CA TYR A 347 17.58 -2.49 -13.37
C TYR A 347 16.44 -1.90 -14.21
N GLU A 348 15.85 -0.81 -13.72
CA GLU A 348 14.81 -0.06 -14.42
C GLU A 348 15.42 0.86 -15.48
N SER A 349 15.89 0.26 -16.57
CA SER A 349 16.74 0.96 -17.54
C SER A 349 16.04 2.10 -18.29
N GLU A 350 14.72 2.04 -18.49
CA GLU A 350 13.93 3.08 -19.16
C GLU A 350 13.87 4.40 -18.40
N LYS A 351 14.07 4.38 -17.08
CA LYS A 351 14.13 5.59 -16.24
C LYS A 351 15.58 6.03 -15.97
N GLY A 352 16.56 5.24 -16.43
CA GLY A 352 17.98 5.46 -16.24
C GLY A 352 18.60 6.31 -17.33
N SER A 353 19.69 6.99 -17.01
CA SER A 353 20.55 7.60 -18.03
C SER A 353 21.52 6.58 -18.61
N ASN A 354 21.94 6.78 -19.86
CA ASN A 354 22.98 5.96 -20.49
C ASN A 354 24.29 5.95 -19.68
N GLN A 355 24.61 7.05 -18.99
CA GLN A 355 25.79 7.12 -18.13
C GLN A 355 25.68 6.20 -16.92
N GLN A 356 24.50 6.17 -16.27
CA GLN A 356 24.24 5.24 -15.17
C GLN A 356 24.32 3.79 -15.63
N LEU A 357 23.69 3.47 -16.77
CA LEU A 357 23.75 2.13 -17.34
C LEU A 357 25.19 1.72 -17.68
N ASN A 358 25.97 2.58 -18.31
CA ASN A 358 27.37 2.31 -18.64
C ASN A 358 28.23 2.09 -17.38
N ARG A 359 27.98 2.84 -16.29
CA ARG A 359 28.63 2.61 -15.00
C ARG A 359 28.29 1.21 -14.48
N PHE A 360 27.02 0.80 -14.53
CA PHE A 360 26.63 -0.54 -14.11
C PHE A 360 27.27 -1.63 -14.98
N LEU A 361 27.27 -1.46 -16.30
CA LEU A 361 27.88 -2.42 -17.23
C LEU A 361 29.39 -2.60 -17.00
N SER A 362 30.08 -1.61 -16.44
CA SER A 362 31.49 -1.73 -16.09
C SER A 362 31.78 -2.61 -14.86
N MET A 363 30.75 -2.96 -14.07
CA MET A 363 30.92 -3.71 -12.81
C MET A 363 31.00 -5.24 -12.97
N ASN A 364 31.14 -5.76 -14.20
CA ASN A 364 31.38 -7.17 -14.51
C ASN A 364 30.34 -8.16 -13.92
N PHE A 365 29.07 -7.77 -13.82
CA PHE A 365 27.97 -8.69 -13.53
C PHE A 365 26.80 -8.52 -14.51
N PRO A 366 25.99 -9.57 -14.75
CA PRO A 366 24.84 -9.49 -15.65
C PRO A 366 23.80 -8.48 -15.18
N ILE A 367 23.28 -7.70 -16.14
CA ILE A 367 22.22 -6.72 -15.92
C ILE A 367 21.01 -7.12 -16.76
N TYR A 368 19.85 -7.18 -16.11
CA TYR A 368 18.58 -7.47 -16.75
C TYR A 368 17.68 -6.25 -16.66
N HIS A 369 17.00 -5.94 -17.75
CA HIS A 369 15.97 -4.90 -17.75
C HIS A 369 14.71 -5.37 -17.03
N ALA A 370 14.06 -4.44 -16.32
CA ALA A 370 12.69 -4.58 -15.86
C ALA A 370 11.96 -3.24 -15.96
N ASP A 371 10.71 -3.25 -16.38
CA ASP A 371 9.90 -2.02 -16.48
C ASP A 371 9.59 -1.44 -15.09
N SER A 372 9.38 -2.33 -14.11
CA SER A 372 9.19 -2.00 -12.70
C SER A 372 9.65 -3.15 -11.81
N ILE A 373 10.36 -2.82 -10.73
CA ILE A 373 10.81 -3.79 -9.71
C ILE A 373 10.00 -3.71 -8.41
N GLY A 374 8.96 -2.88 -8.38
CA GLY A 374 8.03 -2.70 -7.28
C GLY A 374 7.56 -1.26 -7.15
N ASN A 375 6.80 -0.97 -6.09
CA ASN A 375 6.15 0.33 -5.91
C ASN A 375 6.45 0.90 -4.53
N LEU A 376 6.41 2.23 -4.46
CA LEU A 376 6.58 3.00 -3.23
C LEU A 376 5.37 3.90 -2.99
N TRP A 377 4.89 3.86 -1.75
CA TRP A 377 3.80 4.68 -1.27
C TRP A 377 4.29 5.58 -0.16
N LEU A 378 4.08 6.88 -0.34
CA LEU A 378 4.71 7.85 0.52
C LEU A 378 3.72 8.93 0.97
N PHE A 379 3.76 9.21 2.27
CA PHE A 379 3.29 10.47 2.83
C PHE A 379 4.48 11.37 3.10
N ALA A 380 4.43 12.60 2.58
CA ALA A 380 5.42 13.64 2.82
C ALA A 380 4.78 14.79 3.60
N SER A 381 5.50 15.26 4.63
CA SER A 381 5.17 16.45 5.40
C SER A 381 6.39 17.37 5.43
N PHE A 382 6.15 18.67 5.27
CA PHE A 382 7.17 19.72 5.33
C PHE A 382 6.74 20.83 6.29
N GLU A 383 7.57 21.84 6.50
CA GLU A 383 7.26 22.99 7.36
C GLU A 383 5.89 23.63 7.06
N LYS A 384 5.58 23.84 5.77
CA LYS A 384 4.31 24.44 5.35
C LYS A 384 3.25 23.36 5.14
N LEU A 385 2.10 23.50 5.83
CA LEU A 385 0.97 22.57 5.76
C LEU A 385 0.48 22.33 4.31
N GLY A 386 0.45 23.36 3.48
CA GLY A 386 0.05 23.25 2.06
C GLY A 386 1.00 22.41 1.18
N GLN A 387 2.14 21.98 1.72
CA GLN A 387 3.09 21.09 1.07
C GLN A 387 2.96 19.65 1.59
N HIS A 388 2.02 19.34 2.48
CA HIS A 388 1.77 17.97 2.91
C HIS A 388 1.01 17.22 1.82
N GLY A 389 1.34 15.95 1.59
CA GLY A 389 0.77 15.22 0.46
C GLY A 389 1.02 13.73 0.46
N ILE A 390 0.17 13.04 -0.30
CA ILE A 390 0.43 11.68 -0.76
C ILE A 390 1.22 11.80 -2.05
N VAL A 391 2.36 11.10 -2.11
CA VAL A 391 3.15 10.94 -3.32
C VAL A 391 3.12 9.46 -3.69
N THR A 392 2.66 9.18 -4.89
CA THR A 392 2.55 7.81 -5.41
C THR A 392 3.55 7.59 -6.53
N ASP A 393 4.03 6.36 -6.65
CA ASP A 393 4.97 5.93 -7.69
C ASP A 393 4.31 5.94 -9.08
N SER A 394 4.94 6.55 -10.08
CA SER A 394 4.38 6.60 -11.46
C SER A 394 4.27 5.23 -12.12
N ARG A 395 4.95 4.21 -11.59
CA ARG A 395 4.96 2.84 -12.13
C ARG A 395 3.66 2.08 -11.90
N LYS A 396 2.78 2.60 -11.03
CA LYS A 396 1.45 2.04 -10.80
C LYS A 396 0.41 3.14 -10.92
N GLN A 397 -0.73 2.80 -11.51
CA GLN A 397 -1.84 3.74 -11.60
C GLN A 397 -2.49 3.87 -10.22
N TYR A 398 -2.60 5.11 -9.75
CA TYR A 398 -3.36 5.44 -8.54
C TYR A 398 -4.47 6.41 -8.87
N PHE A 399 -5.50 6.43 -8.02
CA PHE A 399 -6.62 7.33 -8.10
C PHE A 399 -6.57 8.23 -6.87
N LEU A 400 -6.34 9.53 -7.10
CA LEU A 400 -6.43 10.57 -6.09
C LEU A 400 -7.68 11.40 -6.35
N ASN A 401 -8.43 11.70 -5.30
CA ASN A 401 -9.53 12.64 -5.35
C ASN A 401 -9.05 14.09 -5.14
N SER A 402 -8.12 14.59 -5.95
CA SER A 402 -7.94 16.05 -5.96
C SER A 402 -9.15 16.66 -6.66
N PRO A 403 -9.85 17.66 -6.10
CA PRO A 403 -10.78 18.44 -6.91
C PRO A 403 -9.96 19.03 -8.04
N VAL A 404 -10.16 18.50 -9.26
CA VAL A 404 -9.55 19.05 -10.46
C VAL A 404 -9.99 20.50 -10.49
N SER A 405 -9.03 21.40 -10.26
CA SER A 405 -9.21 22.80 -10.56
C SER A 405 -9.43 22.86 -12.06
N THR A 406 -10.69 22.86 -12.48
CA THR A 406 -11.08 23.38 -13.78
C THR A 406 -10.79 24.87 -13.73
N THR A 407 -9.53 25.24 -13.94
CA THR A 407 -9.21 26.56 -14.45
C THR A 407 -9.78 26.59 -15.87
N LYS A 408 -10.89 27.31 -16.01
CA LYS A 408 -11.36 27.79 -17.31
C LYS A 408 -10.50 28.95 -17.74
#